data_AF-A0A5B9G193-F1
#
_entry.id   AF-A0A5B9G193-F1
#
_cell.length_a   1.000
_cell.length_b   1.000
_cell.length_c   1.000
_cell.angle_alpha   90.00
_cell.angle_beta   90.00
_cell.angle_gamma   90.00
#
_symmetry.space_group_name_H-M   'P 1'
#
loop_
_entity.id
_entity.type
_entity.pdbx_description
1 polymer ?
#
loop_
_entity_poly.entity_id
_entity_poly.type
_entity_poly.pdbx_seq_one_letter_code
_entity_poly.pdbx_strand_id
1 'polypeptide(L)'
;MTDRSANSESSLEESTPAAEISVLAGSPSPSEAAAVVAVVTSAIDELREQGQVLPAPRQDAWARSARGLRKPFAPGSWRSFTG
;
A
#
# COMPACT_ATOMS: atom_id res chain seq x y z
N MET A 1 -50.19 7.85 2.05
CA MET A 1 -49.59 7.72 0.71
C MET A 1 -48.40 8.65 0.67
N THR A 2 -47.28 8.20 1.24
CA THR A 2 -46.04 8.97 1.41
C THR A 2 -45.20 8.86 0.16
N ASP A 3 -45.04 9.96 -0.56
CA ASP A 3 -44.05 10.06 -1.62
C ASP A 3 -42.68 10.27 -0.99
N ARG A 4 -41.81 9.28 -1.17
CA ARG A 4 -40.43 9.24 -0.71
C ARG A 4 -39.56 9.34 -1.95
N SER A 5 -39.43 10.54 -2.49
CA SER A 5 -38.64 10.75 -3.72
C SER A 5 -37.91 12.09 -3.67
N ALA A 6 -36.70 12.07 -3.12
CA ALA A 6 -35.60 13.01 -3.43
C ALA A 6 -34.33 12.56 -2.72
N ASN A 7 -33.92 11.31 -2.91
CA ASN A 7 -32.59 10.86 -2.54
C ASN A 7 -32.00 10.08 -3.72
N SER A 8 -31.63 10.82 -4.75
CA SER A 8 -30.87 10.33 -5.89
C SER A 8 -29.81 11.36 -6.24
N GLU A 9 -28.63 10.87 -6.63
CA GLU A 9 -27.48 11.61 -7.19
C GLU A 9 -26.35 12.01 -6.25
N SER A 10 -25.98 11.15 -5.30
CA SER A 10 -24.56 11.01 -4.97
C SER A 10 -24.13 9.59 -5.33
N SER A 11 -24.05 9.37 -6.65
CA SER A 11 -23.38 8.20 -7.20
C SER A 11 -21.97 8.18 -6.64
N LEU A 12 -21.65 7.05 -6.04
CA LEU A 12 -20.33 6.68 -5.58
C LEU A 12 -19.36 6.87 -6.75
N GLU A 13 -18.64 7.99 -6.76
CA GLU A 13 -17.32 8.02 -7.39
C GLU A 13 -16.47 7.07 -6.55
N GLU A 14 -16.48 5.80 -6.95
CA GLU A 14 -15.49 4.83 -6.51
C GLU A 14 -14.17 5.28 -7.12
N SER A 15 -13.59 6.30 -6.49
CA SER A 15 -12.24 6.77 -6.70
C SER A 15 -11.37 5.58 -6.34
N THR A 16 -10.99 4.79 -7.34
CA THR A 16 -9.87 3.87 -7.22
C THR A 16 -8.75 4.67 -6.57
N PRO A 17 -8.23 4.28 -5.39
CA PRO A 17 -7.32 5.13 -4.68
C PRO A 17 -6.11 5.33 -5.59
N ALA A 18 -5.98 6.54 -6.13
CA ALA A 18 -4.73 7.03 -6.67
C ALA A 18 -3.68 6.73 -5.59
N ALA A 19 -2.52 6.21 -6.02
CA ALA A 19 -1.50 5.71 -5.11
C ALA A 19 -1.33 6.62 -3.88
N GLU A 20 -1.64 6.10 -2.69
CA GLU A 20 -1.57 6.87 -1.46
C GLU A 20 -0.09 6.99 -1.03
N ILE A 21 0.45 8.20 -1.09
CA ILE A 21 1.84 8.48 -0.73
C ILE A 21 1.86 9.28 0.57
N SER A 22 2.48 8.72 1.61
CA SER A 22 2.69 9.39 2.90
C SER A 22 4.17 9.69 3.13
N VAL A 23 4.46 10.92 3.59
CA VAL A 23 5.81 11.34 3.97
C VAL A 23 5.96 11.16 5.48
N LEU A 24 6.79 10.19 5.89
CA LEU A 24 6.97 9.87 7.31
C LEU A 24 8.03 10.75 8.00
N ALA A 25 8.95 11.34 7.24
CA ALA A 25 10.04 12.16 7.77
C ALA A 25 10.49 13.21 6.74
N GLY A 26 11.03 14.33 7.24
CA GLY A 26 11.45 15.46 6.43
C GLY A 26 10.30 16.42 6.09
N SER A 27 10.62 17.48 5.35
CA SER A 27 9.67 18.49 4.90
C SER A 27 9.96 18.85 3.44
N PRO A 28 9.60 17.98 2.47
CA PRO A 28 9.84 18.25 1.07
C PRO A 28 9.13 19.54 0.65
N SER A 29 9.79 20.31 -0.20
CA SER A 29 9.14 21.44 -0.86
C SER A 29 7.98 20.93 -1.74
N PRO A 30 6.99 21.79 -2.04
CA PRO A 30 5.89 21.41 -2.93
C PRO A 30 6.36 20.91 -4.30
N SER A 31 7.45 21.48 -4.83
CA SER A 31 8.06 21.05 -6.09
C SER A 31 8.68 19.66 -6.00
N GLU A 32 9.35 19.33 -4.90
CA GLU A 32 9.93 18.00 -4.72
C GLU A 32 8.85 16.93 -4.55
N ALA A 33 7.80 17.23 -3.79
CA ALA A 33 6.66 16.33 -3.64
C ALA A 33 5.98 16.06 -5.01
N ALA A 34 5.75 17.11 -5.81
CA ALA A 34 5.21 16.97 -7.15
C ALA A 34 6.10 16.16 -8.09
N ALA A 35 7.43 16.35 -8.01
CA ALA A 35 8.38 15.58 -8.80
C ALA A 35 8.31 14.08 -8.46
N VAL A 36 8.25 13.74 -7.16
CA VAL A 36 8.12 12.34 -6.72
C VAL A 36 6.81 11.73 -7.22
N VAL A 37 5.69 12.43 -7.07
CA VAL A 37 4.38 11.95 -7.57
C VAL A 37 4.46 11.69 -9.07
N ALA A 38 4.98 12.63 -9.86
CA ALA A 38 5.09 12.51 -11.32
C ALA A 38 5.93 11.29 -11.75
N VAL A 39 7.07 11.06 -11.08
CA VAL A 39 7.94 9.92 -11.36
C VAL A 39 7.25 8.60 -11.01
N VAL A 40 6.59 8.53 -9.84
CA VAL A 40 5.88 7.33 -9.40
C VAL A 40 4.70 7.01 -10.33
N THR A 41 3.93 8.01 -10.74
CA THR A 41 2.82 7.82 -11.69
C THR A 41 3.32 7.36 -13.06
N SER A 42 4.41 7.95 -13.58
CA SER A 42 5.02 7.51 -14.84
C SER A 42 5.44 6.05 -14.79
N ALA A 43 6.10 5.63 -13.71
CA ALA A 43 6.53 4.25 -13.55
C ALA A 43 5.34 3.27 -13.45
N ILE A 44 4.24 3.67 -12.80
CA ILE A 44 3.01 2.86 -12.74
C ILE A 44 2.41 2.71 -14.14
N ASP A 45 2.35 3.77 -14.92
CA ASP A 45 1.80 3.74 -16.26
C ASP A 45 2.67 2.89 -17.20
N GLU A 46 3.99 3.00 -17.11
CA GLU A 46 4.93 2.12 -17.83
C GLU A 46 4.72 0.63 -17.48
N LEU A 47 4.53 0.31 -16.20
CA LEU A 47 4.27 -1.07 -15.76
C LEU A 47 2.92 -1.60 -16.29
N ARG A 48 1.90 -0.74 -16.35
CA ARG A 48 0.59 -1.07 -16.94
C ARG A 48 0.72 -1.35 -18.43
N GLU A 49 1.45 -0.52 -19.17
CA GLU A 49 1.71 -0.69 -20.60
C GLU A 49 2.49 -1.98 -20.90
N GLN A 50 3.44 -2.33 -20.04
CA GLN A 50 4.21 -3.58 -20.16
C GLN A 50 3.40 -4.84 -19.84
N GLY A 51 2.13 -4.70 -19.41
CA GLY A 51 1.26 -5.84 -19.10
C GLY A 51 1.80 -6.72 -17.98
N GLN A 52 2.67 -6.17 -17.11
CA GLN A 52 3.21 -6.93 -15.99
C GLN A 52 2.10 -7.19 -14.99
N VAL A 53 1.52 -8.40 -15.03
CA VAL A 53 0.71 -8.92 -13.94
C VAL A 53 1.65 -9.08 -12.75
N LEU A 54 1.67 -8.09 -11.85
CA LEU A 54 2.41 -8.18 -10.62
C LEU A 54 1.93 -9.45 -9.88
N PRO A 55 2.84 -10.36 -9.50
CA PRO A 55 2.44 -11.53 -8.74
C PRO A 55 1.76 -11.05 -7.46
N ALA A 56 0.64 -11.70 -7.10
CA ALA A 56 -0.08 -11.39 -5.87
C ALA A 56 0.90 -11.24 -4.69
N PRO A 57 0.74 -10.22 -3.83
CA PRO A 57 1.69 -9.97 -2.75
C PRO A 57 1.83 -11.25 -1.91
N ARG A 58 3.00 -11.88 -2.01
CA ARG A 58 3.34 -13.05 -1.20
C ARG A 58 3.59 -12.58 0.21
N GLN A 59 3.24 -13.39 1.20
CA GLN A 59 3.58 -13.11 2.59
C GLN A 59 5.10 -12.91 2.70
N ASP A 60 5.51 -11.70 3.09
CA ASP A 60 6.91 -11.32 3.20
C ASP A 60 7.65 -12.16 4.25
N ALA A 61 8.97 -12.19 4.16
CA ALA A 61 9.80 -12.99 5.08
C ALA A 61 9.60 -12.57 6.54
N TRP A 62 9.32 -11.29 6.75
CA TRP A 62 9.02 -10.74 8.06
C TRP A 62 7.68 -11.25 8.62
N ALA A 63 6.57 -11.16 7.90
CA ALA A 63 5.27 -11.62 8.39
C ALA A 63 5.20 -13.14 8.60
N ARG A 64 6.04 -13.92 7.90
CA ARG A 64 6.22 -15.35 8.19
C ARG A 64 6.97 -15.56 9.51
N SER A 65 8.10 -14.90 9.68
CA SER A 65 8.98 -15.12 10.83
C SER A 65 8.51 -14.46 12.12
N ALA A 66 7.75 -13.36 12.05
CA ALA A 66 7.23 -12.62 13.20
C ALA A 66 6.35 -13.45 14.14
N ARG A 67 5.68 -14.50 13.64
CA ARG A 67 4.83 -15.36 14.50
C ARG A 67 5.66 -16.18 15.48
N GLY A 68 6.85 -16.63 15.06
CA GLY A 68 7.79 -17.36 15.92
C GLY A 68 8.36 -16.48 17.02
N LEU A 69 8.41 -15.16 16.78
CA LEU A 69 8.92 -14.19 17.74
C LEU A 69 7.92 -13.82 18.86
N ARG A 70 6.65 -14.26 18.80
CA ARG A 70 5.62 -13.90 19.80
C ARG A 70 5.71 -14.68 21.11
N LYS A 71 6.52 -15.73 21.16
CA LYS A 71 6.78 -16.49 22.39
C LYS A 71 8.16 -16.13 22.92
N PRO A 72 8.36 -16.17 24.26
CA PRO A 72 9.69 -15.99 24.82
C PRO A 72 10.69 -16.96 24.20
N PHE A 73 11.84 -16.45 23.75
CA PHE A 73 12.93 -17.28 23.25
C PHE A 73 13.62 -17.98 24.41
N ALA A 74 13.93 -19.27 24.21
CA ALA A 74 14.88 -19.96 25.08
C ALA A 74 16.29 -19.35 24.90
N PRO A 75 17.12 -19.28 25.94
CA PRO A 75 18.51 -18.84 25.81
C PRO A 75 19.22 -19.60 24.66
N GLY A 76 19.90 -18.87 23.77
CA GLY A 76 20.65 -19.44 22.64
C GLY A 76 19.84 -19.74 21.37
N SER A 77 18.50 -19.75 21.43
CA SER A 77 17.64 -20.08 20.28
C SER A 77 17.57 -19.02 19.16
N TRP A 78 18.14 -17.83 19.39
CA TRP A 78 18.28 -16.81 18.35
C TRP A 78 19.26 -17.22 17.22
N ARG A 79 20.23 -18.10 17.51
CA ARG A 79 21.27 -18.51 16.54
C ARG A 79 20.74 -19.42 15.43
N SER A 80 19.57 -20.03 15.62
CA SER A 80 18.91 -20.92 14.66
C SER A 80 17.81 -20.23 13.85
N PHE A 81 17.66 -18.91 13.97
CA PHE A 81 16.67 -18.18 13.18
C PHE A 81 17.12 -18.04 11.73
N THR A 82 16.43 -18.73 10.83
CA THR A 82 16.57 -18.62 9.38
C THR A 82 15.22 -18.14 8.85
N GLY A 83 15.08 -16.84 8.58
CA GLY A 83 13.83 -16.22 8.12
C GLY A 83 13.29 -16.76 6.79
#